data_AF-A0A099P302-F1
#
_entry.id   AF-A0A099P302-F1
#
_cell.length_a   1.000
_cell.length_b   1.000
_cell.length_c   1.000
_cell.angle_alpha   90.00
_cell.angle_beta   90.00
_cell.angle_gamma   90.00
#
_symmetry.space_group_name_H-M   'P 1'
#
loop_
_entity.id
_entity.type
_entity.pdbx_description
1 polymer ?
#
loop_
_entity_poly.entity_id
_entity_poly.type
_entity_poly.pdbx_seq_one_letter_code
_entity_poly.pdbx_strand_id
1 'polypeptide(L)'
;MKNEEEHLSVLNWIDLLSGETWNLMKISYQLKQVRERLAKGLVDKGVLRTEHKNFLLFDMATHPINDPLPKKKITAKILNLLTSRNVVLEHDDKYYPSTLDWQYLRSVVLVCGCSAANVLENVLVDVNFDTRDNGFLRAEELLENFGDYPFVDKSKLNLGTNLQSEIDKEVDQHPGFEMNLEIVAAVVNVFSKMDSVL
;
A
#
# COMPACT_ATOMS: atom_id res chain seq x y z
N MET A 1 16.79 3.53 13.17
CA MET A 1 16.32 2.25 13.74
C MET A 1 17.45 1.51 14.46
N LYS A 2 18.43 0.88 13.79
CA LYS A 2 19.48 0.07 14.49
C LYS A 2 20.36 0.84 15.50
N ASN A 3 20.60 2.13 15.23
CA ASN A 3 21.45 2.98 16.06
C ASN A 3 20.64 3.87 17.02
N GLU A 4 19.34 3.64 17.11
CA GLU A 4 18.47 4.34 18.07
C GLU A 4 18.38 3.49 19.33
N GLU A 5 18.77 4.05 20.47
CA GLU A 5 18.72 3.35 21.76
C GLU A 5 17.29 3.28 22.33
N GLU A 6 16.45 4.25 21.98
CA GLU A 6 15.05 4.30 22.41
C GLU A 6 14.13 3.44 21.52
N HIS A 7 13.22 2.70 22.16
CA HIS A 7 12.13 2.01 21.47
C HIS A 7 10.99 2.98 21.15
N LEU A 8 11.05 3.58 19.96
CA LEU A 8 10.03 4.51 19.49
C LEU A 8 8.81 3.76 18.92
N SER A 9 7.62 4.36 19.10
CA SER A 9 6.37 3.84 18.53
C SER A 9 6.35 3.89 17.01
N VAL A 10 5.45 3.13 16.38
CA VAL A 10 5.24 3.14 14.91
C VAL A 10 4.93 4.55 14.42
N LEU A 11 4.02 5.26 15.09
CA LEU A 11 3.67 6.63 14.75
C LEU A 11 4.89 7.56 14.81
N ASN A 12 5.69 7.49 15.88
CA ASN A 12 6.88 8.34 15.97
C ASN A 12 7.90 8.05 14.87
N TRP A 13 8.08 6.79 14.48
CA TRP A 13 8.93 6.46 13.33
C TRP A 13 8.38 7.07 12.04
N ILE A 14 7.07 7.04 11.82
CA ILE A 14 6.45 7.66 10.66
C ILE A 14 6.70 9.18 10.67
N ASP A 15 6.39 9.87 11.77
CA ASP A 15 6.58 11.33 11.92
C ASP A 15 8.04 11.76 11.72
N LEU A 16 8.99 10.96 12.23
CA LEU A 16 10.43 11.21 12.09
C LEU A 16 10.90 11.03 10.65
N LEU A 17 10.42 10.00 9.97
CA LEU A 17 10.82 9.69 8.59
C LEU A 17 10.14 10.61 7.57
N SER A 18 8.91 11.09 7.85
CA SER A 18 8.20 12.12 7.07
C SER A 18 8.76 13.52 7.33
N GLY A 19 9.29 13.76 8.53
CA GLY A 19 9.78 15.07 8.98
C GLY A 19 8.66 15.97 9.50
N GLU A 20 7.56 15.38 9.97
CA GLU A 20 6.42 16.09 10.58
C GLU A 20 6.66 16.43 12.06
N THR A 21 7.74 15.91 12.65
CA THR A 21 8.16 16.20 14.03
C THR A 21 9.15 17.37 14.13
N TRP A 22 9.04 18.13 15.22
CA TRP A 22 9.93 19.25 15.55
C TRP A 22 11.16 18.85 16.40
N ASN A 23 11.46 17.55 16.50
CA ASN A 23 12.62 17.07 17.26
C ASN A 23 13.95 17.40 16.55
N LEU A 24 14.58 18.52 16.92
CA LEU A 24 15.84 19.00 16.35
C LEU A 24 16.99 17.99 16.45
N MET A 25 17.01 17.15 17.49
CA MET A 25 18.07 16.15 17.67
C MET A 25 17.94 14.98 16.68
N LYS A 26 16.72 14.71 16.19
CA LYS A 26 16.41 13.61 15.26
C LYS A 26 16.02 14.13 13.86
N ILE A 27 16.30 15.39 13.53
CA ILE A 27 15.97 16.01 12.23
C ILE A 27 16.62 15.31 11.03
N SER A 28 17.74 14.61 11.27
CA SER A 28 18.46 13.84 10.23
C SER A 28 17.73 12.56 9.80
N TYR A 29 16.68 12.15 10.52
CA TYR A 29 15.94 10.92 10.21
C TYR A 29 15.01 11.07 9.01
N GLN A 30 14.61 12.29 8.68
CA GLN A 30 13.73 12.55 7.55
C GLN A 30 14.31 11.97 6.25
N LEU A 31 13.51 11.17 5.56
CA LEU A 31 13.89 10.60 4.28
C LEU A 31 13.86 11.69 3.20
N LYS A 32 15.01 11.94 2.58
CA LYS A 32 15.15 12.92 1.50
C LYS A 32 15.04 12.25 0.13
N GLN A 33 14.52 12.99 -0.85
CA GLN A 33 14.44 12.60 -2.26
C GLN A 33 13.71 11.26 -2.48
N VAL A 34 12.67 10.99 -1.69
CA VAL A 34 11.94 9.70 -1.75
C VAL A 34 11.36 9.48 -3.15
N ARG A 35 10.74 10.50 -3.74
CA ARG A 35 10.11 10.44 -5.06
C ARG A 35 11.12 10.10 -6.17
N GLU A 36 12.27 10.77 -6.18
CA GLU A 36 13.33 10.58 -7.18
C GLU A 36 13.95 9.19 -7.04
N ARG A 37 14.19 8.74 -5.81
CA ARG A 37 14.72 7.40 -5.53
C ARG A 37 13.75 6.29 -5.92
N LEU A 38 12.45 6.48 -5.69
CA LEU A 38 11.41 5.56 -6.15
C LEU A 38 11.32 5.52 -7.68
N ALA A 39 11.35 6.69 -8.34
CA ALA A 39 11.35 6.76 -9.81
C ALA A 39 12.57 6.03 -10.40
N LYS A 40 13.78 6.27 -9.86
CA LYS A 40 14.99 5.54 -10.25
C LYS A 40 14.82 4.02 -10.05
N GLY A 41 14.29 3.58 -8.90
CA GLY A 41 14.05 2.17 -8.64
C GLY A 41 13.06 1.52 -9.63
N LEU A 42 12.06 2.27 -10.09
CA LEU A 42 11.13 1.80 -11.13
C LEU A 42 11.76 1.76 -12.53
N VAL A 43 12.70 2.65 -12.83
CA VAL A 43 13.53 2.58 -14.05
C VAL A 43 14.44 1.35 -14.01
N ASP A 44 15.15 1.13 -12.91
CA ASP A 44 16.06 0.00 -12.73
C ASP A 44 15.31 -1.35 -12.83
N LYS A 45 14.02 -1.39 -12.46
CA LYS A 45 13.12 -2.55 -12.58
C LYS A 45 12.41 -2.67 -13.95
N GLY A 46 12.69 -1.75 -14.87
CA GLY A 46 12.14 -1.72 -16.23
C GLY A 46 10.66 -1.32 -16.34
N VAL A 47 10.05 -0.82 -15.27
CA VAL A 47 8.65 -0.34 -15.27
C VAL A 47 8.55 1.04 -15.91
N LEU A 48 9.52 1.92 -15.61
CA LEU A 48 9.69 3.21 -16.24
C LEU A 48 10.92 3.16 -17.17
N ARG A 49 11.00 4.13 -18.09
CA ARG A 49 12.23 4.41 -18.85
C ARG A 49 12.63 5.85 -18.63
N THR A 50 13.91 6.16 -18.82
CA THR A 50 14.39 7.55 -18.78
C THR A 50 14.36 8.13 -20.18
N GLU A 51 13.71 9.29 -20.32
CA GLU A 51 13.70 10.09 -21.54
C GLU A 51 14.16 11.51 -21.23
N HIS A 52 15.02 12.07 -22.09
CA HIS A 52 15.41 13.47 -22.00
C HIS A 52 14.45 14.32 -22.84
N LYS A 53 13.76 15.26 -22.18
CA LYS A 53 12.94 16.25 -22.86
C LYS A 53 13.66 17.59 -22.84
N ASN A 54 13.84 18.15 -24.03
CA ASN A 54 14.46 19.45 -24.21
C ASN A 54 13.37 20.52 -24.13
N PHE A 55 13.48 21.41 -23.15
CA PHE A 55 12.66 22.61 -23.05
C PHE A 55 13.47 23.81 -23.56
N LEU A 56 12.81 24.93 -23.82
CA LEU A 56 13.45 26.13 -24.39
C LEU A 56 14.70 26.59 -23.61
N LEU A 57 14.71 26.39 -22.28
CA LEU A 57 15.75 26.91 -21.38
C LEU A 57 16.55 25.83 -20.64
N PHE A 58 16.13 24.56 -20.69
CA PHE A 58 16.78 23.48 -19.96
C PHE A 58 16.33 22.12 -20.48
N ASP A 59 17.12 21.09 -20.21
CA ASP A 59 16.74 19.71 -20.42
C ASP A 59 16.29 19.08 -19.11
N MET A 60 15.26 18.24 -19.16
CA MET A 60 14.74 17.54 -18.00
C MET A 60 14.63 16.05 -18.27
N ALA A 61 15.14 15.25 -17.34
CA ALA A 61 14.88 13.82 -17.33
C ALA A 61 13.41 13.58 -16.96
N THR A 62 12.71 12.84 -17.80
CA THR A 62 11.33 12.40 -17.60
C THR A 62 11.26 10.88 -17.56
N HIS A 63 10.25 10.36 -16.86
CA HIS A 63 10.14 8.93 -16.58
C HIS A 63 8.79 8.37 -17.02
N PRO A 64 8.51 8.30 -18.34
CA PRO A 64 7.28 7.69 -18.82
C PRO A 64 7.26 6.18 -18.56
N ILE A 65 6.04 5.62 -18.56
CA ILE A 65 5.82 4.18 -18.41
C ILE A 65 6.47 3.45 -19.60
N ASN A 66 7.35 2.50 -19.28
CA ASN A 66 7.99 1.62 -20.25
C ASN A 66 7.13 0.38 -20.49
N ASP A 67 6.73 -0.29 -19.41
CA ASP A 67 5.85 -1.45 -19.44
C ASP A 67 4.54 -1.10 -18.71
N PRO A 68 3.39 -1.04 -19.42
CA PRO A 68 2.10 -0.75 -18.80
C PRO A 68 1.48 -1.95 -18.07
N LEU A 69 1.96 -3.16 -18.32
CA LEU A 69 1.37 -4.39 -17.78
C LEU A 69 1.37 -4.44 -16.25
N PRO A 70 2.46 -4.07 -15.53
CA PRO A 70 2.48 -4.08 -14.07
C PRO A 70 1.43 -3.15 -13.47
N LYS A 71 1.26 -1.95 -14.06
CA LYS A 71 0.23 -1.00 -13.62
C LYS A 71 -1.16 -1.61 -13.82
N LYS A 72 -1.44 -2.17 -15.00
CA LYS A 72 -2.74 -2.80 -15.31
C LYS A 72 -3.06 -3.94 -14.33
N LYS A 73 -2.09 -4.81 -14.04
CA LYS A 73 -2.26 -5.94 -13.10
C LYS A 73 -2.52 -5.47 -11.67
N ILE A 74 -1.82 -4.43 -11.20
CA ILE A 74 -2.06 -3.84 -9.87
C ILE A 74 -3.45 -3.20 -9.80
N THR A 75 -3.85 -2.43 -10.82
CA THR A 75 -5.19 -1.84 -10.91
C THR A 75 -6.28 -2.91 -10.88
N ALA A 76 -6.13 -3.99 -11.66
CA ALA A 76 -7.06 -5.11 -11.67
C ALA A 76 -7.15 -5.82 -10.31
N LYS A 77 -6.01 -5.98 -9.61
CA LYS A 77 -5.95 -6.57 -8.27
C LYS A 77 -6.70 -5.75 -7.23
N ILE A 78 -6.45 -4.44 -7.19
CA ILE A 78 -7.16 -3.50 -6.30
C ILE A 78 -8.66 -3.55 -6.60
N LEU A 79 -9.04 -3.49 -7.87
CA LEU A 79 -10.43 -3.54 -8.28
C LEU A 79 -11.10 -4.86 -7.85
N ASN A 80 -10.43 -6.00 -8.04
CA ASN A 80 -10.92 -7.31 -7.61
C ASN A 80 -11.16 -7.33 -6.10
N LEU A 81 -10.21 -6.85 -5.30
CA LEU A 81 -10.33 -6.79 -3.84
C LEU A 81 -11.53 -5.94 -3.38
N LEU A 82 -11.85 -4.87 -4.11
CA LEU A 82 -12.89 -3.91 -3.75
C LEU A 82 -14.28 -4.23 -4.30
N THR A 83 -14.40 -5.07 -5.33
CA THR A 83 -15.67 -5.24 -6.07
C THR A 83 -16.11 -6.68 -6.23
N SER A 84 -15.20 -7.64 -6.05
CA SER A 84 -15.54 -9.06 -6.24
C SER A 84 -16.07 -9.68 -4.96
N ARG A 85 -17.08 -10.55 -5.11
CA ARG A 85 -17.60 -11.35 -4.00
C ARG A 85 -16.54 -12.29 -3.42
N ASN A 86 -15.74 -12.91 -4.29
CA ASN A 86 -14.62 -13.76 -3.90
C ASN A 86 -13.32 -13.20 -4.50
N VAL A 87 -12.31 -13.02 -3.67
CA VAL A 87 -11.00 -12.51 -4.06
C VAL A 87 -10.15 -13.66 -4.55
N VAL A 88 -9.73 -13.58 -5.81
CA VAL A 88 -8.76 -14.49 -6.43
C VAL A 88 -7.60 -13.65 -6.95
N LEU A 89 -6.41 -13.82 -6.37
CA LEU A 89 -5.26 -13.03 -6.76
C LEU A 89 -4.63 -13.59 -8.03
N GLU A 90 -4.51 -12.75 -9.06
CA GLU A 90 -3.71 -13.08 -10.23
C GLU A 90 -2.21 -12.94 -9.94
N HIS A 91 -1.43 -13.86 -10.49
CA HIS A 91 0.02 -13.89 -10.33
C HIS A 91 0.75 -13.37 -11.58
N ASP A 92 1.97 -12.92 -11.34
CA ASP A 92 2.92 -12.51 -12.36
C ASP A 92 4.31 -12.98 -11.96
N ASP A 93 4.92 -13.87 -12.74
CA ASP A 93 6.21 -14.48 -12.39
C ASP A 93 7.32 -13.46 -12.12
N LYS A 94 7.21 -12.25 -12.68
CA LYS A 94 8.24 -11.20 -12.57
C LYS A 94 8.05 -10.31 -11.35
N TYR A 95 6.83 -9.85 -11.07
CA TYR A 95 6.55 -8.83 -10.05
C TYR A 95 5.72 -9.32 -8.88
N TYR A 96 4.95 -10.40 -9.06
CA TYR A 96 4.06 -10.94 -8.03
C TYR A 96 3.89 -12.46 -8.20
N PRO A 97 4.98 -13.24 -7.98
CA PRO A 97 4.95 -14.69 -8.21
C PRO A 97 4.06 -15.40 -7.19
N SER A 98 3.57 -16.59 -7.55
CA SER A 98 2.75 -17.43 -6.66
C SER A 98 3.48 -17.88 -5.40
N THR A 99 4.82 -17.90 -5.43
CA THR A 99 5.69 -18.26 -4.29
C THR A 99 5.92 -17.13 -3.30
N LEU A 100 5.33 -15.95 -3.51
CA LEU A 100 5.47 -14.82 -2.60
C LEU A 100 4.64 -15.06 -1.34
N ASP A 101 5.21 -14.85 -0.15
CA ASP A 101 4.46 -14.94 1.10
C ASP A 101 3.56 -13.70 1.33
N TRP A 102 2.47 -13.90 2.08
CA TRP A 102 1.54 -12.85 2.51
C TRP A 102 0.87 -12.11 1.35
N GLN A 103 0.44 -12.83 0.33
CA GLN A 103 -0.14 -12.26 -0.88
C GLN A 103 -1.42 -11.48 -0.59
N TYR A 104 -2.35 -12.10 0.15
CA TYR A 104 -3.62 -11.48 0.51
C TYR A 104 -3.38 -10.29 1.44
N LEU A 105 -2.57 -10.46 2.50
CA LEU A 105 -2.25 -9.36 3.41
C LEU A 105 -1.56 -8.19 2.69
N ARG A 106 -0.59 -8.43 1.80
CA ARG A 106 0.06 -7.36 1.00
C ARG A 106 -0.94 -6.62 0.11
N SER A 107 -1.93 -7.32 -0.42
CA SER A 107 -2.96 -6.73 -1.28
C SER A 107 -3.91 -5.85 -0.48
N VAL A 108 -4.27 -6.26 0.74
CA VAL A 108 -5.05 -5.44 1.69
C VAL A 108 -4.27 -4.18 2.08
N VAL A 109 -3.02 -4.33 2.52
CA VAL A 109 -2.16 -3.18 2.91
C VAL A 109 -1.97 -2.21 1.74
N LEU A 110 -1.87 -2.70 0.51
CA LEU A 110 -1.82 -1.85 -0.68
C LEU A 110 -3.09 -1.01 -0.83
N VAL A 111 -4.27 -1.61 -0.65
CA VAL A 111 -5.55 -0.86 -0.72
C VAL A 111 -5.65 0.16 0.42
N CYS A 112 -5.33 -0.22 1.66
CA CYS A 112 -5.32 0.69 2.80
C CYS A 112 -4.37 1.88 2.57
N GLY A 113 -3.16 1.61 2.07
CA GLY A 113 -2.19 2.65 1.74
C GLY A 113 -2.64 3.54 0.57
N CYS A 114 -3.26 2.98 -0.47
CA CYS A 114 -3.83 3.77 -1.56
C CYS A 114 -4.99 4.66 -1.11
N SER A 115 -5.79 4.20 -0.15
CA SER A 115 -6.87 4.96 0.47
C SER A 115 -6.31 6.14 1.25
N ALA A 116 -5.41 5.91 2.22
CA ALA A 116 -4.80 6.99 3.01
C ALA A 116 -3.92 7.96 2.20
N ALA A 117 -3.35 7.50 1.07
CA ALA A 117 -2.60 8.36 0.16
C ALA A 117 -3.49 9.12 -0.84
N ASN A 118 -4.82 9.01 -0.76
CA ASN A 118 -5.78 9.68 -1.64
C ASN A 118 -5.55 9.40 -3.14
N VAL A 119 -5.13 8.17 -3.47
CA VAL A 119 -4.91 7.73 -4.86
C VAL A 119 -5.82 6.58 -5.29
N LEU A 120 -6.65 6.05 -4.39
CA LEU A 120 -7.53 4.91 -4.66
C LEU A 120 -8.59 5.22 -5.73
N GLU A 121 -9.12 6.46 -5.74
CA GLU A 121 -10.13 6.90 -6.71
C GLU A 121 -9.67 6.69 -8.16
N ASN A 122 -8.36 6.83 -8.44
CA ASN A 122 -7.78 6.64 -9.77
C ASN A 122 -8.00 5.23 -10.34
N VAL A 123 -8.24 4.22 -9.50
CA VAL A 123 -8.54 2.84 -9.90
C VAL A 123 -10.03 2.63 -10.17
N LEU A 124 -10.90 3.43 -9.55
CA LEU A 124 -12.36 3.33 -9.63
C LEU A 124 -12.98 4.29 -10.66
N VAL A 125 -12.16 4.97 -11.47
CA VAL A 125 -12.63 5.96 -12.46
C VAL A 125 -13.54 5.31 -13.50
N ASP A 126 -13.22 4.10 -13.94
CA ASP A 126 -13.91 3.42 -15.05
C ASP A 126 -15.10 2.55 -14.61
N VAL A 127 -15.38 2.44 -13.30
CA VAL A 127 -16.54 1.68 -12.80
C VAL A 127 -17.79 2.57 -12.67
N ASN A 128 -18.96 1.93 -12.63
CA ASN A 128 -20.22 2.64 -12.40
C ASN A 128 -20.28 3.23 -10.97
N PHE A 129 -21.20 4.18 -10.76
CA PHE A 129 -21.34 4.92 -9.50
C PHE A 129 -21.56 3.98 -8.29
N ASP A 130 -22.49 3.04 -8.38
CA ASP A 130 -22.78 2.11 -7.28
C ASP A 130 -21.58 1.22 -6.91
N THR A 131 -20.79 0.79 -7.91
CA THR A 131 -19.59 -0.02 -7.68
C THR A 131 -18.47 0.82 -7.07
N ARG A 132 -18.37 2.09 -7.46
CA ARG A 132 -17.41 3.03 -6.87
C ARG A 132 -17.71 3.27 -5.39
N ASP A 133 -18.96 3.58 -5.06
CA ASP A 133 -19.37 3.81 -3.67
C ASP A 133 -19.16 2.58 -2.80
N ASN A 134 -19.58 1.39 -3.27
CA ASN A 134 -19.31 0.14 -2.56
C ASN A 134 -17.81 -0.16 -2.44
N GLY A 135 -17.00 0.20 -3.45
CA GLY A 135 -15.56 0.06 -3.42
C GLY A 135 -14.90 0.93 -2.34
N PHE A 136 -15.36 2.17 -2.16
CA PHE A 136 -14.90 3.04 -1.07
C PHE A 136 -15.32 2.50 0.30
N LEU A 137 -16.59 2.11 0.46
CA LEU A 137 -17.05 1.49 1.71
C LEU A 137 -16.26 0.23 2.04
N ARG A 138 -15.91 -0.59 1.03
CA ARG A 138 -15.07 -1.76 1.24
C ARG A 138 -13.64 -1.40 1.63
N ALA A 139 -13.06 -0.34 1.07
CA ALA A 139 -11.73 0.14 1.48
C ALA A 139 -11.71 0.63 2.94
N GLU A 140 -12.77 1.32 3.37
CA GLU A 140 -12.97 1.75 4.77
C GLU A 140 -13.11 0.54 5.71
N GLU A 141 -13.92 -0.46 5.35
CA GLU A 141 -14.01 -1.73 6.11
C GLU A 141 -12.64 -2.39 6.26
N LEU A 142 -11.83 -2.43 5.19
CA LEU A 142 -10.48 -3.01 5.24
C LEU A 142 -9.55 -2.19 6.15
N LEU A 143 -9.60 -0.85 6.11
CA LEU A 143 -8.83 -0.01 7.03
C LEU A 143 -9.20 -0.26 8.49
N GLU A 144 -10.49 -0.38 8.80
CA GLU A 144 -10.98 -0.66 10.16
C GLU A 144 -10.57 -2.07 10.62
N ASN A 145 -10.87 -3.08 9.80
CA ASN A 145 -10.68 -4.50 10.15
C ASN A 145 -9.21 -4.91 10.28
N PHE A 146 -8.32 -4.24 9.55
CA PHE A 146 -6.88 -4.52 9.56
C PHE A 146 -6.06 -3.49 10.34
N GLY A 147 -6.71 -2.53 11.01
CA GLY A 147 -6.08 -1.55 11.90
C GLY A 147 -5.85 -2.05 13.33
N ASP A 148 -6.24 -3.29 13.64
CA ASP A 148 -6.03 -3.95 14.92
C ASP A 148 -5.57 -5.40 14.71
N TYR A 149 -4.90 -5.98 15.71
CA TYR A 149 -4.42 -7.35 15.68
C TYR A 149 -4.92 -8.12 16.91
N PRO A 150 -5.47 -9.34 16.77
CA PRO A 150 -5.55 -10.18 15.55
C PRO A 150 -6.48 -9.62 14.46
N PHE A 151 -6.15 -9.89 13.19
CA PHE A 151 -6.95 -9.43 12.05
C PHE A 151 -8.32 -10.11 12.00
N VAL A 152 -9.39 -9.31 11.88
CA VAL A 152 -10.76 -9.82 11.76
C VAL A 152 -11.55 -9.01 10.73
N ASP A 153 -11.80 -9.59 9.57
CA ASP A 153 -12.60 -9.02 8.49
C ASP A 153 -14.11 -9.29 8.71
N LYS A 154 -14.82 -8.24 9.14
CA LYS A 154 -16.28 -8.23 9.31
C LYS A 154 -16.97 -7.59 8.10
N SER A 155 -16.71 -8.09 6.90
CA SER A 155 -17.33 -7.58 5.66
C SER A 155 -18.87 -7.57 5.77
N LYS A 156 -19.50 -6.39 5.70
CA LYS A 156 -20.97 -6.25 5.66
C LYS A 156 -21.51 -6.20 4.23
N LEU A 157 -20.64 -5.92 3.26
CA LEU A 157 -20.98 -5.68 1.86
C LEU A 157 -21.14 -6.95 0.99
N ASN A 158 -20.96 -8.15 1.56
CA ASN A 158 -20.83 -9.42 0.81
C ASN A 158 -19.72 -9.39 -0.26
N LEU A 159 -18.67 -8.60 -0.04
CA LEU A 159 -17.49 -8.49 -0.91
C LEU A 159 -16.29 -9.14 -0.22
N GLY A 160 -15.45 -9.82 -1.01
CA GLY A 160 -14.31 -10.58 -0.50
C GLY A 160 -14.63 -11.55 0.63
N THR A 161 -15.73 -12.31 0.51
CA THR A 161 -16.22 -13.22 1.56
C THR A 161 -15.23 -14.32 1.94
N ASN A 162 -14.26 -14.63 1.08
CA ASN A 162 -13.19 -15.59 1.35
C ASN A 162 -11.92 -14.95 1.94
N LEU A 163 -11.83 -13.61 2.02
CA LEU A 163 -10.60 -12.91 2.36
C LEU A 163 -10.08 -13.28 3.75
N GLN A 164 -10.94 -13.28 4.77
CA GLN A 164 -10.56 -13.71 6.12
C GLN A 164 -9.93 -15.11 6.10
N SER A 165 -10.60 -16.06 5.44
CA SER A 165 -10.13 -17.45 5.40
C SER A 165 -8.80 -17.63 4.68
N GLU A 166 -8.50 -16.80 3.66
CA GLU A 166 -7.19 -16.83 3.00
C GLU A 166 -6.10 -16.21 3.86
N ILE A 167 -6.43 -15.15 4.62
CA ILE A 167 -5.48 -14.51 5.53
C ILE A 167 -5.19 -15.41 6.73
N ASP A 168 -6.19 -16.08 7.29
CA ASP A 168 -5.99 -17.06 8.37
C ASP A 168 -5.04 -18.18 7.92
N LYS A 169 -5.18 -18.68 6.68
CA LYS A 169 -4.23 -19.64 6.11
C LYS A 169 -2.82 -19.07 5.99
N GLU A 170 -2.66 -17.81 5.56
CA GLU A 170 -1.36 -17.16 5.50
C GLU A 170 -0.72 -17.04 6.89
N VAL A 171 -1.50 -16.70 7.91
CA VAL A 171 -1.05 -16.61 9.31
C VAL A 171 -0.65 -17.98 9.84
N ASP A 172 -1.48 -19.01 9.62
CA ASP A 172 -1.22 -20.39 10.07
C ASP A 172 0.03 -20.99 9.41
N GLN A 173 0.34 -20.61 8.17
CA GLN A 173 1.55 -21.04 7.46
C GLN A 173 2.84 -20.43 8.04
N HIS A 174 2.74 -19.36 8.82
CA HIS A 174 3.87 -18.59 9.34
C HIS A 174 3.79 -18.38 10.86
N PRO A 175 3.89 -19.45 11.66
CA PRO A 175 3.88 -19.34 13.12
C PRO A 175 5.06 -18.48 13.61
N GLY A 176 4.84 -17.66 14.65
CA GLY A 176 5.88 -16.81 15.24
C GLY A 176 6.00 -15.41 14.63
N PHE A 177 5.14 -15.06 13.66
CA PHE A 177 5.11 -13.72 13.05
C PHE A 177 4.12 -12.76 13.72
N GLU A 178 3.51 -13.13 14.84
CA GLU A 178 2.42 -12.36 15.47
C GLU A 178 2.85 -10.92 15.79
N MET A 179 4.07 -10.72 16.31
CA MET A 179 4.63 -9.39 16.56
C MET A 179 4.83 -8.58 15.27
N ASN A 180 5.21 -9.23 14.17
CA ASN A 180 5.36 -8.55 12.88
C ASN A 180 4.00 -8.12 12.32
N LEU A 181 2.97 -8.96 12.48
CA LEU A 181 1.61 -8.67 12.05
C LEU A 181 0.97 -7.55 12.87
N GLU A 182 1.25 -7.50 14.18
CA GLU A 182 0.84 -6.39 15.05
C GLU A 182 1.42 -5.05 14.57
N ILE A 183 2.68 -5.02 14.12
CA ILE A 183 3.28 -3.82 13.51
C ILE A 183 2.59 -3.44 12.19
N VAL A 184 2.19 -4.42 11.37
CA VAL A 184 1.41 -4.15 10.15
C VAL A 184 0.07 -3.52 10.51
N ALA A 185 -0.63 -4.08 11.49
CA ALA A 185 -1.90 -3.52 11.97
C ALA A 185 -1.73 -2.08 12.49
N ALA A 186 -0.68 -1.83 13.26
CA ALA A 186 -0.37 -0.49 13.76
C ALA A 186 -0.12 0.52 12.63
N VAL A 187 0.51 0.12 11.51
CA VAL A 187 0.67 0.99 10.34
C VAL A 187 -0.67 1.28 9.66
N VAL A 188 -1.53 0.25 9.49
CA VAL A 188 -2.88 0.43 8.94
C VAL A 188 -3.75 1.32 9.83
N ASN A 189 -3.57 1.24 11.15
CA ASN A 189 -4.22 2.13 12.12
C ASN A 189 -3.79 3.60 11.94
N VAL A 190 -2.53 3.84 11.61
CA VAL A 190 -2.07 5.19 11.27
C VAL A 190 -2.73 5.66 9.98
N PHE A 191 -2.83 4.81 8.96
CA PHE A 191 -3.53 5.13 7.71
C PHE A 191 -4.97 5.56 7.92
N SER A 192 -5.73 4.88 8.77
CA SER A 192 -7.13 5.23 9.06
C SER A 192 -7.31 6.57 9.79
N LYS A 193 -6.22 7.15 10.30
CA LYS A 193 -6.21 8.44 11.02
C LYS A 193 -5.61 9.58 10.22
N MET A 194 -5.04 9.32 9.03
CA MET A 194 -4.37 10.34 8.23
C MET A 194 -5.31 11.44 7.71
N ASP A 195 -6.61 11.14 7.52
CA ASP A 195 -7.61 12.16 7.14
C ASP A 195 -7.80 13.24 8.20
N SER A 196 -7.33 13.04 9.44
CA SER A 196 -7.36 14.07 10.50
C SER A 196 -6.21 15.08 10.42
N VAL A 197 -5.27 14.91 9.50
CA VAL A 197 -4.03 15.71 9.37
C VAL A 197 -4.08 16.70 8.18
N LEU A 198 -5.06 16.55 7.28
CA LEU A 198 -5.31 17.46 6.14
C LEU A 198 -6.40 18.48 6.47
#